data_AF-A0A0S4QKL2-F1
#
_entry.id   AF-A0A0S4QKL2-F1
#
_cell.length_a   1.000
_cell.length_b   1.000
_cell.length_c   1.000
_cell.angle_alpha   90.00
_cell.angle_beta   90.00
_cell.angle_gamma   90.00
#
_symmetry.space_group_name_H-M   'P 1'
#
loop_
_entity.id
_entity.type
_entity.pdbx_description
1 polymer ?
#
loop_
_entity_poly.entity_id
_entity_poly.type
_entity_poly.pdbx_seq_one_letter_code
_entity_poly.pdbx_strand_id
1 'polypeptide(L)'
;MTDRLTNSTADGATAPSPPGAPPRITTVPAGLWIRSAQDPQTQPDDPAFTTVPHAPDVRTLIVGAPGCRPPALADVTRALDDLSAQATVIVSMYGCEPGDGPGLAQRLAVAAGRSVVAEYGLLMPGQDGVSRVLATDAGRRESWAPFAQRVLHLPDGPPRLVHWHPPVAGMVPHGRAGYRLVGPWFVRVVPAGLALRRVGLTSDASTDLAPFDPARLDLAVDGPVAELTDNVLTALSRFADALPAAARVRLRLVLSAGTDDMAARRLRLAVPAPQHVRRATPAEAPSTGAVPRESTQPTQPTQPAKPTQTTQPAQPTQPNQTTQTTQPARPTGRASSARPANAARPTGGAPRRHAVGRATALTLVVTRSGRMCFQTSG
;
A
#
# COMPACT_ATOMS: atom_id res chain seq x y z
N MET A 1 46.86 -24.88 -10.67
CA MET A 1 46.11 -24.43 -9.48
C MET A 1 46.24 -22.93 -9.36
N THR A 2 45.46 -22.19 -10.15
CA THR A 2 45.28 -20.73 -10.05
C THR A 2 44.14 -20.38 -11.02
N ASP A 3 42.90 -20.64 -10.60
CA ASP A 3 41.73 -20.17 -11.34
C ASP A 3 41.35 -18.77 -10.88
N ARG A 4 41.34 -17.87 -11.86
CA ARG A 4 41.21 -16.43 -11.73
C ARG A 4 39.76 -16.07 -12.04
N LEU A 5 38.93 -15.93 -11.00
CA LEU A 5 37.58 -15.39 -11.08
C LEU A 5 37.65 -13.88 -11.40
N THR A 6 37.47 -13.51 -12.66
CA THR A 6 37.19 -12.13 -13.05
C THR A 6 35.67 -11.92 -13.02
N ASN A 7 35.17 -11.35 -11.92
CA ASN A 7 33.84 -10.74 -11.87
C ASN A 7 33.87 -9.48 -12.75
N SER A 8 33.33 -9.60 -13.96
CA SER A 8 33.11 -8.50 -14.88
C SER A 8 31.79 -7.82 -14.54
N THR A 9 31.84 -6.86 -13.61
CA THR A 9 30.80 -5.83 -13.44
C THR A 9 30.94 -4.84 -14.60
N ALA A 10 30.37 -5.20 -15.75
CA ALA A 10 30.18 -4.27 -16.86
C ALA A 10 29.03 -3.32 -16.48
N ASP A 11 29.38 -2.25 -15.78
CA ASP A 11 28.52 -1.10 -15.53
C ASP A 11 28.44 -0.28 -16.84
N GLY A 12 27.76 -0.85 -17.83
CA GLY A 12 27.48 -0.22 -19.11
C GLY A 12 26.45 0.88 -18.90
N ALA A 13 26.92 2.07 -18.51
CA ALA A 13 26.11 3.28 -18.46
C ALA A 13 25.50 3.53 -19.84
N THR A 14 24.29 3.03 -20.03
CA THR A 14 23.51 3.20 -21.25
C THR A 14 23.16 4.68 -21.34
N ALA A 15 23.59 5.34 -22.41
CA ALA A 15 23.32 6.77 -22.61
C ALA A 15 21.82 7.05 -22.44
N PRO A 16 21.43 8.13 -21.72
CA PRO A 16 20.02 8.45 -21.50
C PRO A 16 19.34 8.69 -22.85
N SER A 17 18.34 7.87 -23.16
CA SER A 17 17.54 8.02 -24.38
C SER A 17 16.84 9.38 -24.42
N PRO A 18 16.56 9.92 -25.62
CA PRO A 18 15.90 11.21 -25.77
C PRO A 18 14.55 11.23 -25.04
N PRO A 19 14.23 12.30 -24.31
CA PRO A 19 12.94 12.45 -23.64
C PRO A 19 11.81 12.42 -24.67
N GLY A 20 10.79 11.59 -24.44
CA GLY A 20 9.52 11.62 -25.20
C GLY A 20 9.23 10.44 -26.14
N ALA A 21 9.98 9.34 -26.10
CA ALA A 21 9.57 8.13 -26.82
C ALA A 21 8.23 7.59 -26.28
N PRO A 22 7.25 7.25 -27.15
CA PRO A 22 5.94 6.80 -26.71
C PRO A 22 6.02 5.46 -25.95
N PRO A 23 5.14 5.23 -24.97
CA PRO A 23 5.14 3.99 -24.20
C PRO A 23 4.82 2.80 -25.10
N ARG A 24 5.29 1.61 -24.71
CA ARG A 24 4.88 0.35 -25.34
C ARG A 24 3.57 -0.10 -24.70
N ILE A 25 2.54 -0.28 -25.52
CA ILE A 25 1.23 -0.78 -25.08
C ILE A 25 0.99 -2.13 -25.75
N THR A 26 0.65 -3.14 -24.96
CA THR A 26 0.38 -4.51 -25.44
C THR A 26 -0.96 -4.98 -24.88
N THR A 27 -1.80 -5.58 -25.72
CA THR A 27 -3.03 -6.21 -25.26
C THR A 27 -2.69 -7.55 -24.63
N VAL A 28 -3.22 -7.80 -23.44
CA VAL A 28 -3.07 -9.07 -22.69
C VAL A 28 -4.46 -9.57 -22.30
N PRO A 29 -4.62 -10.85 -21.90
CA PRO A 29 -5.95 -11.39 -21.58
C PRO A 29 -6.75 -10.56 -20.55
N ALA A 30 -6.08 -10.04 -19.52
CA ALA A 30 -6.71 -9.21 -18.48
C ALA A 30 -7.01 -7.75 -18.90
N GLY A 31 -6.46 -7.24 -20.00
CA GLY A 31 -6.63 -5.86 -20.43
C GLY A 31 -5.43 -5.30 -21.20
N LEU A 32 -4.91 -4.16 -20.75
CA LEU A 32 -3.76 -3.51 -21.38
C LEU A 32 -2.53 -3.56 -20.47
N TRP A 33 -1.37 -3.73 -21.08
CA TRP A 33 -0.09 -3.65 -20.42
C TRP A 33 0.73 -2.49 -20.98
N ILE A 34 1.01 -1.49 -20.14
CA ILE A 34 1.78 -0.29 -20.49
C ILE A 34 3.18 -0.33 -19.87
N ARG A 35 4.18 -0.02 -20.68
CA ARG A 35 5.61 -0.08 -20.34
C ARG A 35 6.37 1.10 -20.90
N SER A 36 7.56 1.32 -20.36
CA SER A 36 8.47 2.33 -20.92
C SER A 36 8.91 1.92 -22.32
N ALA A 37 9.15 2.91 -23.19
CA ALA A 37 9.65 2.68 -24.55
C ALA A 37 10.97 1.89 -24.58
N GLN A 38 11.78 2.07 -23.54
CA GLN A 38 13.13 1.49 -23.39
C GLN A 38 13.12 0.10 -22.74
N ASP A 39 11.96 -0.39 -22.33
CA ASP A 39 11.89 -1.71 -21.73
C ASP A 39 12.25 -2.79 -22.77
N PRO A 40 12.97 -3.85 -22.37
CA PRO A 40 13.27 -4.96 -23.24
C PRO A 40 12.02 -5.53 -23.91
N GLN A 41 12.22 -6.16 -25.07
CA GLN A 41 11.15 -6.91 -25.71
C GLN A 41 10.66 -8.01 -24.76
N THR A 42 9.33 -8.16 -24.69
CA THR A 42 8.69 -9.13 -23.82
C THR A 42 8.92 -10.52 -24.32
N GLN A 43 9.19 -11.43 -23.40
CA GLN A 43 9.16 -12.84 -23.67
C GLN A 43 7.71 -13.35 -23.61
N PRO A 44 7.31 -14.35 -24.41
CA PRO A 44 5.95 -14.90 -24.39
C PRO A 44 5.55 -15.55 -23.06
N ASP A 45 6.52 -15.93 -22.23
CA ASP A 45 6.33 -16.49 -20.89
C ASP A 45 6.22 -15.43 -19.79
N ASP A 46 6.18 -14.14 -20.14
CA ASP A 46 6.02 -13.07 -19.17
C ASP A 46 4.69 -13.21 -18.41
N PRO A 47 4.70 -13.18 -17.06
CA PRO A 47 3.50 -13.28 -16.22
C PRO A 47 2.33 -12.37 -16.65
N ALA A 48 2.61 -11.20 -17.25
CA ALA A 48 1.58 -10.32 -17.77
C ALA A 48 0.63 -11.02 -18.76
N PHE A 49 1.14 -11.94 -19.60
CA PHE A 49 0.34 -12.70 -20.57
C PHE A 49 -0.53 -13.79 -19.95
N THR A 50 -0.24 -14.19 -18.71
CA THR A 50 -1.01 -15.20 -17.95
C THR A 50 -1.92 -14.58 -16.88
N THR A 51 -1.94 -13.26 -16.77
CA THR A 51 -2.82 -12.53 -15.84
C THR A 51 -4.28 -12.81 -16.19
N VAL A 52 -5.09 -13.17 -15.20
CA VAL A 52 -6.51 -13.49 -15.42
C VAL A 52 -7.38 -12.22 -15.28
N PRO A 53 -8.44 -12.06 -16.10
CA PRO A 53 -9.42 -11.01 -15.91
C PRO A 53 -10.16 -11.15 -14.56
N HIS A 54 -10.48 -10.04 -13.91
CA HIS A 54 -11.29 -10.05 -12.69
C HIS A 54 -12.76 -10.39 -12.94
N ALA A 55 -13.35 -9.75 -13.94
CA ALA A 55 -14.75 -9.88 -14.33
C ALA A 55 -14.91 -9.37 -15.78
N PRO A 56 -16.01 -9.70 -16.49
CA PRO A 56 -16.22 -9.29 -17.88
C PRO A 56 -16.25 -7.75 -18.09
N ASP A 57 -16.70 -7.00 -17.08
CA ASP A 57 -16.88 -5.54 -17.06
C ASP A 57 -15.73 -4.78 -16.38
N VAL A 58 -14.71 -5.52 -15.90
CA VAL A 58 -13.53 -4.96 -15.25
C VAL A 58 -12.32 -5.19 -16.16
N ARG A 59 -11.62 -4.10 -16.49
CA ARG A 59 -10.37 -4.15 -17.25
C ARG A 59 -9.19 -3.89 -16.34
N THR A 60 -8.09 -4.61 -16.58
CA THR A 60 -6.83 -4.37 -15.88
C THR A 60 -5.90 -3.55 -16.75
N LEU A 61 -5.40 -2.44 -16.19
CA LEU A 61 -4.26 -1.70 -16.73
C LEU A 61 -3.01 -2.14 -15.96
N ILE A 62 -2.21 -3.01 -16.54
CA ILE A 62 -0.94 -3.45 -15.98
C ILE A 62 0.12 -2.38 -16.26
N VAL A 63 0.81 -1.89 -15.23
CA VAL A 63 1.76 -0.78 -15.35
C VAL A 63 3.17 -1.20 -14.94
N GLY A 64 4.11 -1.03 -15.87
CA GLY A 64 5.53 -1.31 -15.66
C GLY A 64 5.94 -2.74 -16.02
N ALA A 65 7.19 -3.08 -15.72
CA ALA A 65 7.69 -4.45 -15.74
C ALA A 65 8.73 -4.65 -14.63
N PRO A 66 8.96 -5.88 -14.15
CA PRO A 66 9.98 -6.14 -13.15
C PRO A 66 11.38 -5.78 -13.65
N GLY A 67 12.12 -5.02 -12.84
CA GLY A 67 13.47 -4.55 -13.17
C GLY A 67 13.52 -3.35 -14.12
N CYS A 68 12.35 -2.90 -14.59
CA CYS A 68 12.23 -1.77 -15.51
C CYS A 68 11.81 -0.49 -14.78
N ARG A 69 12.11 0.65 -15.41
CA ARG A 69 11.61 1.94 -14.93
C ARG A 69 10.11 2.03 -15.24
N PRO A 70 9.26 2.54 -14.33
CA PRO A 70 7.85 2.76 -14.63
C PRO A 70 7.69 3.72 -15.83
N PRO A 71 6.64 3.55 -16.65
CA PRO A 71 6.29 4.49 -17.70
C PRO A 71 5.99 5.90 -17.13
N ALA A 72 6.03 6.91 -17.99
CA ALA A 72 5.74 8.28 -17.60
C ALA A 72 4.29 8.43 -17.10
N LEU A 73 4.09 9.25 -16.06
CA LEU A 73 2.78 9.42 -15.43
C LEU A 73 1.70 9.85 -16.43
N ALA A 74 2.01 10.81 -17.30
CA ALA A 74 1.07 11.34 -18.30
C ALA A 74 0.59 10.26 -19.28
N ASP A 75 1.47 9.30 -19.64
CA ASP A 75 1.12 8.21 -20.54
C ASP A 75 0.19 7.19 -19.88
N VAL A 76 0.45 6.89 -18.60
CA VAL A 76 -0.43 6.01 -17.82
C VAL A 76 -1.78 6.67 -17.56
N THR A 77 -1.82 7.96 -17.26
CA THR A 77 -3.08 8.72 -17.12
C THR A 77 -3.91 8.66 -18.40
N ARG A 78 -3.31 8.91 -19.57
CA ARG A 78 -4.00 8.82 -20.87
C ARG A 78 -4.60 7.44 -21.10
N ALA A 79 -3.80 6.38 -20.89
CA ALA A 79 -4.28 5.00 -21.05
C ALA A 79 -5.42 4.65 -20.06
N LEU A 80 -5.33 5.17 -18.82
CA LEU A 80 -6.37 5.00 -17.81
C LEU A 80 -7.68 5.70 -18.22
N ASP A 81 -7.61 6.91 -18.78
CA ASP A 81 -8.78 7.65 -19.26
C ASP A 81 -9.47 6.93 -20.43
N ASP A 82 -8.70 6.49 -21.42
CA ASP A 82 -9.20 5.75 -22.58
C ASP A 82 -9.91 4.44 -22.18
N LEU A 83 -9.34 3.69 -21.23
CA LEU A 83 -9.96 2.46 -20.72
C LEU A 83 -11.19 2.74 -19.85
N SER A 84 -11.14 3.78 -19.03
CA SER A 84 -12.22 4.09 -18.09
C SER A 84 -13.48 4.60 -18.77
N ALA A 85 -13.37 5.11 -20.00
CA ALA A 85 -14.53 5.44 -20.82
C ALA A 85 -15.38 4.21 -21.18
N GLN A 86 -14.83 3.01 -21.05
CA GLN A 86 -15.44 1.76 -21.53
C GLN A 86 -15.79 0.78 -20.41
N ALA A 87 -15.08 0.83 -19.28
CA ALA A 87 -15.17 -0.17 -18.22
C ALA A 87 -14.66 0.35 -16.87
N THR A 88 -14.92 -0.40 -15.81
CA THR A 88 -14.23 -0.20 -14.52
C THR A 88 -12.77 -0.64 -14.67
N VAL A 89 -11.82 0.20 -14.26
CA VAL A 89 -10.39 -0.09 -14.41
C VAL A 89 -9.72 -0.37 -13.06
N ILE A 90 -8.98 -1.46 -12.99
CA ILE A 90 -8.02 -1.74 -11.91
C ILE A 90 -6.60 -1.52 -12.45
N VAL A 91 -5.78 -0.78 -11.71
CA VAL A 91 -4.39 -0.53 -12.06
C VAL A 91 -3.50 -1.55 -11.35
N SER A 92 -2.97 -2.53 -12.07
CA SER A 92 -2.10 -3.56 -11.50
C SER A 92 -0.63 -3.15 -11.62
N MET A 93 0.05 -3.02 -10.49
CA MET A 93 1.46 -2.67 -10.42
C MET A 93 2.34 -3.88 -10.73
N TYR A 94 3.09 -3.82 -11.83
CA TYR A 94 3.96 -4.91 -12.26
C TYR A 94 5.43 -4.49 -12.24
N GLY A 95 6.08 -4.71 -11.10
CA GLY A 95 7.45 -4.28 -10.84
C GLY A 95 7.51 -3.29 -9.68
N CYS A 96 8.65 -2.60 -9.56
CA CYS A 96 8.93 -1.69 -8.46
C CYS A 96 8.42 -0.28 -8.75
N GLU A 97 7.81 0.36 -7.75
CA GLU A 97 7.56 1.80 -7.79
C GLU A 97 8.82 2.59 -7.46
N PRO A 98 9.03 3.76 -8.08
CA PRO A 98 10.24 4.54 -7.85
C PRO A 98 10.28 5.04 -6.39
N GLY A 99 11.48 5.03 -5.80
CA GLY A 99 11.73 5.45 -4.43
C GLY A 99 11.64 6.96 -4.24
N ASP A 100 11.21 7.35 -3.04
CA ASP A 100 10.96 8.71 -2.53
C ASP A 100 9.66 9.38 -3.02
N GLY A 101 8.68 9.45 -2.11
CA GLY A 101 7.38 10.11 -2.31
C GLY A 101 6.19 9.15 -2.45
N PRO A 102 5.01 9.68 -2.82
CA PRO A 102 3.81 8.87 -3.03
C PRO A 102 4.01 7.86 -4.17
N GLY A 103 3.48 6.65 -4.00
CA GLY A 103 3.44 5.63 -5.05
C GLY A 103 2.76 6.11 -6.35
N LEU A 104 3.03 5.43 -7.46
CA LEU A 104 2.47 5.74 -8.77
C LEU A 104 0.93 5.79 -8.73
N ALA A 105 0.30 4.85 -8.04
CA ALA A 105 -1.17 4.82 -7.91
C ALA A 105 -1.74 6.09 -7.26
N GLN A 106 -1.07 6.61 -6.23
CA GLN A 106 -1.47 7.87 -5.60
C GLN A 106 -1.27 9.05 -6.56
N ARG A 107 -0.12 9.10 -7.25
CA ARG A 107 0.17 10.15 -8.23
C ARG A 107 -0.83 10.12 -9.40
N LEU A 108 -1.26 8.93 -9.81
CA LEU A 108 -2.31 8.75 -10.82
C LEU A 108 -3.66 9.30 -10.34
N ALA A 109 -4.05 9.00 -9.09
CA ALA A 109 -5.30 9.53 -8.54
C ALA A 109 -5.32 11.07 -8.51
N VAL A 110 -4.20 11.67 -8.10
CA VAL A 110 -4.03 13.14 -8.13
C VAL A 110 -4.06 13.68 -9.56
N ALA A 111 -3.26 13.11 -10.47
CA ALA A 111 -3.15 13.59 -11.85
C ALA A 111 -4.46 13.44 -12.64
N ALA A 112 -5.22 12.38 -12.38
CA ALA A 112 -6.51 12.13 -13.02
C ALA A 112 -7.69 12.84 -12.31
N GLY A 113 -7.45 13.46 -11.14
CA GLY A 113 -8.50 14.11 -10.34
C GLY A 113 -9.62 13.15 -9.88
N ARG A 114 -9.34 11.84 -9.82
CA ARG A 114 -10.34 10.81 -9.47
C ARG A 114 -9.73 9.65 -8.71
N SER A 115 -10.59 8.87 -8.05
CA SER A 115 -10.13 7.71 -7.29
C SER A 115 -9.58 6.61 -8.21
N VAL A 116 -8.48 5.98 -7.80
CA VAL A 116 -7.84 4.87 -8.54
C VAL A 116 -7.78 3.64 -7.64
N VAL A 117 -8.28 2.50 -8.13
CA VAL A 117 -8.09 1.21 -7.46
C VAL A 117 -6.82 0.58 -7.98
N ALA A 118 -5.82 0.46 -7.12
CA ALA A 118 -4.56 -0.20 -7.42
C ALA A 118 -4.55 -1.63 -6.88
N GLU A 119 -3.99 -2.54 -7.66
CA GLU A 119 -3.65 -3.90 -7.25
C GLU A 119 -2.13 -4.04 -7.21
N TYR A 120 -1.57 -4.47 -6.07
CA TYR A 120 -0.12 -4.57 -5.89
C TYR A 120 0.38 -5.96 -6.29
N GLY A 121 0.52 -6.15 -7.60
CA GLY A 121 0.88 -7.42 -8.23
C GLY A 121 -0.05 -7.74 -9.40
N LEU A 122 0.07 -8.95 -9.92
CA LEU A 122 -0.78 -9.49 -10.98
C LEU A 122 -1.71 -10.54 -10.41
N LEU A 123 -2.99 -10.52 -10.80
CA LEU A 123 -3.90 -11.63 -10.52
C LEU A 123 -3.55 -12.83 -11.41
N MET A 124 -2.96 -13.85 -10.79
CA MET A 124 -2.41 -15.03 -11.47
C MET A 124 -3.19 -16.28 -11.06
N PRO A 125 -3.33 -17.30 -11.92
CA PRO A 125 -3.90 -18.58 -11.51
C PRO A 125 -2.97 -19.26 -10.50
N GLY A 126 -3.51 -19.64 -9.34
CA GLY A 126 -2.79 -20.48 -8.38
C GLY A 126 -2.67 -21.92 -8.87
N GLN A 127 -1.67 -22.64 -8.36
CA GLN A 127 -1.50 -24.08 -8.63
C GLN A 127 -2.69 -24.92 -8.13
N ASP A 128 -3.43 -24.40 -7.16
CA ASP A 128 -4.68 -24.96 -6.62
C ASP A 128 -5.93 -24.51 -7.39
N GLY A 129 -5.75 -23.82 -8.53
CA GLY A 129 -6.85 -23.27 -9.33
C GLY A 129 -7.46 -22.00 -8.76
N VAL A 130 -7.04 -21.54 -7.59
CA VAL A 130 -7.52 -20.29 -6.97
C VAL A 130 -6.63 -19.15 -7.43
N SER A 131 -7.21 -18.14 -8.09
CA SER A 131 -6.45 -16.96 -8.51
C SER A 131 -5.98 -16.14 -7.31
N ARG A 132 -4.73 -15.67 -7.36
CA ARG A 132 -4.08 -14.90 -6.28
C ARG A 132 -3.31 -13.73 -6.85
N VAL A 133 -3.27 -12.62 -6.12
CA VAL A 133 -2.42 -11.49 -6.45
C VAL A 133 -0.98 -11.83 -6.08
N LEU A 134 -0.11 -11.85 -7.08
CA LEU A 134 1.31 -12.18 -6.94
C LEU A 134 2.18 -11.04 -7.44
N ALA A 135 3.14 -10.64 -6.62
CA ALA A 135 4.12 -9.63 -6.94
C ALA A 135 5.45 -10.28 -7.32
N THR A 136 6.03 -9.84 -8.44
CA THR A 136 7.28 -10.36 -9.00
C THR A 136 8.38 -9.33 -8.86
N ASP A 137 9.49 -9.71 -8.24
CA ASP A 137 10.66 -8.84 -8.10
C ASP A 137 11.43 -8.66 -9.41
N ALA A 138 12.39 -7.73 -9.42
CA ALA A 138 13.21 -7.43 -10.59
C ALA A 138 14.01 -8.63 -11.12
N GLY A 139 14.30 -9.62 -10.27
CA GLY A 139 14.98 -10.85 -10.66
C GLY A 139 14.07 -11.81 -11.42
N ARG A 140 12.75 -11.59 -11.44
CA ARG A 140 11.73 -12.47 -12.04
C ARG A 140 11.75 -13.90 -11.50
N ARG A 141 12.43 -14.14 -10.38
CA ARG A 141 12.70 -15.49 -9.86
C ARG A 141 11.71 -15.92 -8.80
N GLU A 142 11.13 -14.97 -8.08
CA GLU A 142 10.25 -15.26 -6.96
C GLU A 142 9.05 -14.34 -6.96
N SER A 143 7.87 -14.94 -7.05
CA SER A 143 6.61 -14.27 -6.81
C SER A 143 6.14 -14.54 -5.38
N TRP A 144 5.61 -13.53 -4.72
CA TRP A 144 4.97 -13.67 -3.40
C TRP A 144 3.65 -12.92 -3.37
N ALA A 145 2.79 -13.20 -2.38
CA ALA A 145 1.51 -12.54 -2.24
C ALA A 145 1.63 -11.37 -1.24
N PRO A 146 1.53 -10.10 -1.67
CA PRO A 146 1.54 -8.96 -0.77
C PRO A 146 0.30 -8.94 0.12
N PHE A 147 0.48 -8.53 1.38
CA PHE A 147 -0.62 -8.44 2.35
C PHE A 147 -1.69 -7.45 1.90
N ALA A 148 -1.27 -6.29 1.38
CA ALA A 148 -2.13 -5.32 0.72
C ALA A 148 -2.35 -5.76 -0.74
N GLN A 149 -3.53 -6.28 -1.06
CA GLN A 149 -3.81 -6.75 -2.41
C GLN A 149 -4.44 -5.65 -3.26
N ARG A 150 -5.48 -4.97 -2.75
CA ARG A 150 -6.11 -3.84 -3.44
C ARG A 150 -6.29 -2.63 -2.55
N VAL A 151 -5.98 -1.47 -3.09
CA VAL A 151 -6.00 -0.18 -2.41
C VAL A 151 -6.71 0.86 -3.26
N LEU A 152 -7.65 1.57 -2.64
CA LEU A 152 -8.30 2.74 -3.23
C LEU A 152 -7.48 3.98 -2.88
N HIS A 153 -6.87 4.58 -3.89
CA HIS A 153 -6.20 5.87 -3.81
C HIS A 153 -7.19 6.97 -4.12
N LEU A 154 -7.37 7.90 -3.18
CA LEU A 154 -8.18 9.10 -3.38
C LEU A 154 -7.26 10.23 -3.88
N PRO A 155 -7.72 11.16 -4.73
CA PRO A 155 -6.93 12.33 -5.11
C PRO A 155 -6.46 13.10 -3.88
N ASP A 156 -7.40 13.33 -2.95
CA ASP A 156 -7.18 14.03 -1.71
C ASP A 156 -7.33 13.06 -0.53
N GLY A 157 -6.21 12.72 0.09
CA GLY A 157 -6.17 11.99 1.35
C GLY A 157 -5.48 10.63 1.30
N PRO A 158 -5.50 9.90 2.43
CA PRO A 158 -4.74 8.68 2.57
C PRO A 158 -5.39 7.51 1.80
N PRO A 159 -4.57 6.56 1.31
CA PRO A 159 -5.07 5.37 0.65
C PRO A 159 -5.94 4.51 1.59
N ARG A 160 -6.93 3.83 1.01
CA ARG A 160 -7.86 2.97 1.73
C ARG A 160 -7.73 1.53 1.24
N LEU A 161 -7.29 0.62 2.10
CA LEU A 161 -7.23 -0.80 1.79
C LEU A 161 -8.61 -1.37 1.52
N VAL A 162 -8.84 -1.87 0.32
CA VAL A 162 -10.10 -2.50 -0.11
C VAL A 162 -10.03 -4.01 0.08
N HIS A 163 -8.89 -4.61 -0.27
CA HIS A 163 -8.67 -6.04 -0.14
C HIS A 163 -7.27 -6.32 0.42
N TRP A 164 -7.20 -7.19 1.41
CA TRP A 164 -5.98 -7.59 2.09
C TRP A 164 -6.17 -8.96 2.75
N HIS A 165 -5.08 -9.61 3.13
CA HIS A 165 -5.13 -10.81 3.96
C HIS A 165 -4.38 -10.62 5.29
N PRO A 166 -4.69 -11.43 6.32
CA PRO A 166 -3.94 -11.39 7.58
C PRO A 166 -2.45 -11.70 7.36
N PRO A 167 -1.54 -10.99 8.07
CA PRO A 167 -0.11 -11.26 7.98
C PRO A 167 0.27 -12.63 8.54
N VAL A 168 -0.41 -13.03 9.62
CA VAL A 168 -0.25 -14.31 10.30
C VAL A 168 -1.64 -14.89 10.56
N ALA A 169 -1.80 -16.19 10.34
CA ALA A 169 -3.07 -16.87 10.60
C ALA A 169 -3.44 -16.80 12.09
N GLY A 170 -4.73 -16.62 12.39
CA GLY A 170 -5.23 -16.62 13.77
C GLY A 170 -5.01 -15.32 14.55
N MET A 171 -4.44 -14.27 13.95
CA MET A 171 -4.37 -12.96 14.62
C MET A 171 -5.76 -12.37 14.87
N VAL A 172 -5.92 -11.69 16.00
CA VAL A 172 -7.18 -11.03 16.38
C VAL A 172 -7.33 -9.71 15.62
N PRO A 173 -8.40 -9.51 14.84
CA PRO A 173 -8.63 -8.25 14.13
C PRO A 173 -8.75 -7.04 15.07
N HIS A 174 -8.26 -5.89 14.61
CA HIS A 174 -8.32 -4.59 15.28
C HIS A 174 -8.58 -3.49 14.25
N GLY A 175 -9.86 -3.18 14.00
CA GLY A 175 -10.25 -2.19 12.99
C GLY A 175 -9.96 -2.64 11.55
N ARG A 176 -9.90 -1.67 10.62
CA ARG A 176 -9.68 -1.94 9.20
C ARG A 176 -8.23 -2.30 8.93
N ALA A 177 -8.00 -3.56 8.53
CA ALA A 177 -6.69 -4.11 8.21
C ALA A 177 -5.67 -4.06 9.36
N GLY A 178 -6.13 -3.86 10.61
CA GLY A 178 -5.31 -3.93 11.81
C GLY A 178 -5.50 -5.25 12.52
N TYR A 179 -4.45 -5.68 13.23
CA TYR A 179 -4.42 -6.92 13.99
C TYR A 179 -3.68 -6.71 15.30
N ARG A 180 -4.28 -7.14 16.41
CA ARG A 180 -3.72 -6.93 17.74
C ARG A 180 -2.40 -7.69 17.88
N LEU A 181 -1.39 -7.01 18.44
CA LEU A 181 -0.10 -7.61 18.78
C LEU A 181 -0.04 -7.89 20.28
N VAL A 182 0.07 -6.83 21.10
CA VAL A 182 0.09 -6.94 22.57
C VAL A 182 -0.27 -5.59 23.22
N GLY A 183 -1.04 -5.61 24.31
CA GLY A 183 -1.46 -4.38 24.99
C GLY A 183 -2.20 -3.41 24.05
N PRO A 184 -1.79 -2.12 23.98
CA PRO A 184 -2.33 -1.14 23.04
C PRO A 184 -1.65 -1.18 21.66
N TRP A 185 -0.74 -2.12 21.40
CA TRP A 185 -0.01 -2.22 20.13
C TRP A 185 -0.70 -3.17 19.16
N PHE A 186 -0.74 -2.76 17.90
CA PHE A 186 -1.31 -3.53 16.81
C PHE A 186 -0.46 -3.35 15.54
N VAL A 187 -0.52 -4.33 14.64
CA VAL A 187 0.08 -4.24 13.30
C VAL A 187 -1.02 -3.97 12.30
N ARG A 188 -0.83 -2.98 11.44
CA ARG A 188 -1.73 -2.62 10.36
C ARG A 188 -1.11 -2.96 9.02
N VAL A 189 -1.87 -3.55 8.12
CA VAL A 189 -1.46 -3.69 6.72
C VAL A 189 -1.49 -2.32 6.06
N VAL A 190 -0.48 -2.00 5.26
CA VAL A 190 -0.33 -0.75 4.47
C VAL A 190 0.20 -1.11 3.08
N PRO A 191 0.12 -0.21 2.06
CA PRO A 191 0.59 -0.51 0.71
C PRO A 191 2.01 -1.10 0.62
N ALA A 192 2.98 -0.52 1.32
CA ALA A 192 4.37 -0.99 1.34
C ALA A 192 4.63 -2.23 2.22
N GLY A 193 3.64 -2.71 2.98
CA GLY A 193 3.80 -3.84 3.90
C GLY A 193 2.97 -3.70 5.18
N LEU A 194 3.65 -3.46 6.29
CA LEU A 194 3.12 -3.51 7.65
C LEU A 194 3.54 -2.26 8.45
N ALA A 195 2.66 -1.78 9.33
CA ALA A 195 2.93 -0.69 10.25
C ALA A 195 2.59 -1.11 11.68
N LEU A 196 3.58 -1.12 12.57
CA LEU A 196 3.38 -1.27 14.01
C LEU A 196 2.90 0.07 14.60
N ARG A 197 1.73 0.06 15.23
CA ARG A 197 1.08 1.27 15.78
C ARG A 197 0.61 1.05 17.22
N ARG A 198 0.51 2.16 17.95
CA ARG A 198 -0.13 2.21 19.27
C ARG A 198 -1.52 2.86 19.16
N VAL A 199 -2.51 2.26 19.81
CA VAL A 199 -3.86 2.84 19.90
C VAL A 199 -3.79 4.23 20.53
N GLY A 200 -4.48 5.19 19.90
CA GLY A 200 -4.57 6.57 20.37
C GLY A 200 -3.49 7.52 19.84
N LEU A 201 -2.48 7.03 19.13
CA LEU A 201 -1.50 7.89 18.45
C LEU A 201 -1.93 8.20 17.02
N THR A 202 -1.67 9.44 16.59
CA THR A 202 -1.85 9.86 15.20
C THR A 202 -0.88 9.08 14.31
N SER A 203 -1.39 8.53 13.22
CA SER A 203 -0.57 7.78 12.25
C SER A 203 0.27 8.72 11.38
N ASP A 204 1.51 8.34 11.09
CA ASP A 204 2.34 9.01 10.10
C ASP A 204 1.81 8.74 8.68
N ALA A 205 1.31 9.80 8.02
CA ALA A 205 0.78 9.71 6.66
C ALA A 205 1.81 9.21 5.65
N SER A 206 3.11 9.47 5.87
CA SER A 206 4.16 8.98 4.98
C SER A 206 4.32 7.45 5.03
N THR A 207 3.93 6.81 6.14
CA THR A 207 3.86 5.35 6.24
C THR A 207 2.71 4.77 5.43
N ASP A 208 1.55 5.43 5.46
CA ASP A 208 0.38 4.99 4.68
C ASP A 208 0.57 5.23 3.17
N LEU A 209 1.38 6.22 2.79
CA LEU A 209 1.67 6.60 1.39
C LEU A 209 2.93 5.97 0.81
N ALA A 210 3.67 5.17 1.60
CA ALA A 210 4.91 4.58 1.16
C ALA A 210 4.70 3.70 -0.10
N PRO A 211 5.57 3.80 -1.11
CA PRO A 211 5.42 3.08 -2.36
C PRO A 211 5.61 1.58 -2.18
N PHE A 212 4.84 0.81 -2.95
CA PHE A 212 4.97 -0.64 -3.00
C PHE A 212 6.24 -1.04 -3.75
N ASP A 213 6.95 -2.03 -3.22
CA ASP A 213 8.15 -2.57 -3.84
C ASP A 213 8.14 -4.09 -3.70
N PRO A 214 8.04 -4.86 -4.80
CA PRO A 214 7.90 -6.31 -4.77
C PRO A 214 9.14 -7.03 -4.20
N ALA A 215 10.30 -6.37 -4.14
CA ALA A 215 11.51 -6.94 -3.58
C ALA A 215 11.59 -6.83 -2.05
N ARG A 216 10.69 -6.09 -1.40
CA ARG A 216 10.72 -5.84 0.04
C ARG A 216 9.34 -5.91 0.68
N LEU A 217 9.35 -6.14 1.98
CA LEU A 217 8.23 -6.01 2.88
C LEU A 217 8.65 -5.05 3.99
N ASP A 218 8.14 -3.83 3.96
CA ASP A 218 8.46 -2.86 5.00
C ASP A 218 7.62 -3.14 6.26
N LEU A 219 8.29 -3.23 7.42
CA LEU A 219 7.68 -3.19 8.74
C LEU A 219 8.05 -1.85 9.39
N ALA A 220 7.18 -0.86 9.21
CA ALA A 220 7.35 0.48 9.74
C ALA A 220 6.97 0.54 11.22
N VAL A 221 7.78 1.21 12.05
CA VAL A 221 7.44 1.51 13.44
C VAL A 221 6.87 2.92 13.52
N ASP A 222 5.55 3.00 13.53
CA ASP A 222 4.78 4.25 13.47
C ASP A 222 4.37 4.67 14.90
N GLY A 223 5.33 5.29 15.59
CA GLY A 223 5.19 5.76 16.96
C GLY A 223 6.55 5.98 17.66
N PRO A 224 6.54 6.49 18.90
CA PRO A 224 7.76 6.71 19.67
C PRO A 224 8.42 5.38 20.04
N VAL A 225 9.56 5.09 19.43
CA VAL A 225 10.30 3.83 19.65
C VAL A 225 10.72 3.65 21.12
N ALA A 226 10.91 4.75 21.85
CA ALA A 226 11.22 4.74 23.28
C ALA A 226 10.14 4.05 24.15
N GLU A 227 8.89 3.98 23.67
CA GLU A 227 7.78 3.32 24.38
C GLU A 227 7.71 1.80 24.14
N LEU A 228 8.59 1.24 23.31
CA LEU A 228 8.64 -0.20 23.08
C LEU A 228 9.22 -0.92 24.29
N THR A 229 8.33 -1.41 25.15
CA THR A 229 8.65 -2.31 26.26
C THR A 229 9.18 -3.66 25.75
N ASP A 230 9.88 -4.40 26.59
CA ASP A 230 10.43 -5.72 26.22
C ASP A 230 9.34 -6.73 25.85
N ASN A 231 8.13 -6.60 26.42
CA ASN A 231 6.98 -7.41 26.03
C ASN A 231 6.54 -7.13 24.59
N VAL A 232 6.56 -5.86 24.16
CA VAL A 232 6.24 -5.47 22.77
C VAL A 232 7.32 -5.97 21.83
N LEU A 233 8.60 -5.81 22.19
CA LEU A 233 9.72 -6.31 21.38
C LEU A 233 9.67 -7.84 21.23
N THR A 234 9.37 -8.57 22.30
CA THR A 234 9.19 -10.03 22.28
C THR A 234 8.03 -10.44 21.39
N ALA A 235 6.89 -9.76 21.49
CA ALA A 235 5.73 -10.03 20.64
C ALA A 235 6.03 -9.73 19.16
N LEU A 236 6.76 -8.65 18.87
CA LEU A 236 7.18 -8.27 17.52
C LEU A 236 8.14 -9.30 16.92
N SER A 237 9.08 -9.82 17.70
CA SER A 237 9.99 -10.89 17.30
C SER A 237 9.22 -12.15 16.87
N ARG A 238 8.32 -12.64 17.73
CA ARG A 238 7.46 -13.79 17.42
C ARG A 238 6.57 -13.56 16.19
N PHE A 239 6.07 -12.33 16.04
CA PHE A 239 5.27 -11.95 14.88
C PHE A 239 6.10 -12.04 13.59
N ALA A 240 7.31 -11.47 13.57
CA ALA A 240 8.21 -11.54 12.42
C ALA A 240 8.58 -13.00 12.06
N ASP A 241 8.82 -13.85 13.06
CA ASP A 241 9.09 -15.27 12.90
C ASP A 241 7.87 -16.09 12.45
N ALA A 242 6.66 -15.56 12.61
CA ALA A 242 5.43 -16.20 12.16
C ALA A 242 5.00 -15.79 10.74
N LEU A 243 5.67 -14.79 10.14
CA LEU A 243 5.37 -14.38 8.76
C LEU A 243 5.67 -15.52 7.77
N PRO A 244 4.91 -15.61 6.66
CA PRO A 244 5.20 -16.55 5.58
C PRO A 244 6.66 -16.44 5.12
N ALA A 245 7.31 -17.57 4.81
CA ALA A 245 8.74 -17.60 4.47
C ALA A 245 9.11 -16.61 3.35
N ALA A 246 8.31 -16.57 2.27
CA ALA A 246 8.52 -15.65 1.15
C ALA A 246 8.44 -14.16 1.54
N ALA A 247 7.61 -13.84 2.54
CA ALA A 247 7.47 -12.48 3.07
C ALA A 247 8.64 -12.13 4.02
N ARG A 248 9.09 -13.11 4.82
CA ARG A 248 10.16 -12.93 5.82
C ARG A 248 11.51 -12.63 5.19
N VAL A 249 11.86 -13.30 4.09
CA VAL A 249 13.13 -13.04 3.37
C VAL A 249 13.18 -11.64 2.74
N ARG A 250 12.02 -10.98 2.62
CA ARG A 250 11.84 -9.62 2.10
C ARG A 250 11.69 -8.57 3.21
N LEU A 251 11.61 -9.00 4.47
CA LEU A 251 11.34 -8.12 5.59
C LEU A 251 12.44 -7.07 5.76
N ARG A 252 12.03 -5.80 5.89
CA ARG A 252 12.90 -4.67 6.21
C ARG A 252 12.23 -3.83 7.30
N LEU A 253 12.96 -3.52 8.36
CA LEU A 253 12.47 -2.59 9.37
C LEU A 253 12.62 -1.14 8.88
N VAL A 254 11.55 -0.37 8.98
CA VAL A 254 11.56 1.08 8.64
C VAL A 254 11.33 1.89 9.90
N LEU A 255 12.28 2.74 10.25
CA LEU A 255 12.26 3.56 11.46
C LEU A 255 11.99 5.02 11.11
N SER A 256 11.22 5.72 11.95
CA SER A 256 10.98 7.15 11.81
C SER A 256 12.29 7.95 11.96
N ALA A 257 12.34 9.10 11.29
CA ALA A 257 13.46 10.02 11.43
C ALA A 257 13.66 10.43 12.91
N GLY A 258 14.91 10.51 13.35
CA GLY A 258 15.24 10.86 14.74
C GLY A 258 15.14 9.71 15.75
N THR A 259 14.88 8.47 15.30
CA THR A 259 15.03 7.29 16.16
C THR A 259 16.47 7.19 16.66
N ASP A 260 16.67 7.11 17.98
CA ASP A 260 18.01 7.01 18.56
C ASP A 260 18.65 5.64 18.29
N ASP A 261 19.99 5.63 18.31
CA ASP A 261 20.80 4.46 18.03
C ASP A 261 20.53 3.27 18.96
N MET A 262 20.19 3.52 20.23
CA MET A 262 19.95 2.47 21.20
C MET A 262 18.59 1.81 20.93
N ALA A 263 17.56 2.60 20.67
CA ALA A 263 16.24 2.12 20.26
C ALA A 263 16.30 1.34 18.94
N ALA A 264 17.04 1.86 17.94
CA ALA A 264 17.27 1.17 16.67
C ALA A 264 17.97 -0.19 16.87
N ARG A 265 18.98 -0.26 17.75
CA ARG A 265 19.67 -1.53 18.11
C ARG A 265 18.72 -2.51 18.80
N ARG A 266 17.91 -2.06 19.76
CA ARG A 266 16.91 -2.93 20.44
C ARG A 266 15.93 -3.54 19.44
N LEU A 267 15.44 -2.75 18.48
CA LEU A 267 14.59 -3.25 17.41
C LEU A 267 15.30 -4.25 16.49
N ARG A 268 16.58 -4.02 16.17
CA ARG A 268 17.38 -4.95 15.35
C ARG A 268 17.53 -6.32 15.99
N LEU A 269 17.71 -6.34 17.32
CA LEU A 269 17.81 -7.57 18.08
C LEU A 269 16.48 -8.31 18.14
N ALA A 270 15.36 -7.58 18.25
CA ALA A 270 14.03 -8.17 18.26
C ALA A 270 13.61 -8.74 16.89
N VAL A 271 13.91 -8.01 15.81
CA VAL A 271 13.60 -8.41 14.44
C VAL A 271 14.88 -8.36 13.61
N PRO A 272 15.54 -9.52 13.37
CA PRO A 272 16.82 -9.61 12.67
C PRO A 272 16.63 -9.42 11.15
N ALA A 273 16.26 -8.20 10.76
CA ALA A 273 16.06 -7.78 9.38
C ALA A 273 16.91 -6.53 9.06
N PRO A 274 17.23 -6.27 7.78
CA PRO A 274 17.81 -5.00 7.36
C PRO A 274 16.99 -3.81 7.89
N GLN A 275 17.68 -2.75 8.31
CA GLN A 275 17.05 -1.55 8.83
C GLN A 275 17.22 -0.38 7.87
N HIS A 276 16.17 0.42 7.75
CA HIS A 276 16.17 1.68 7.02
C HIS A 276 15.60 2.78 7.91
N VAL A 277 16.41 3.80 8.22
CA VAL A 277 15.94 4.99 8.93
C VAL A 277 15.47 5.99 7.89
N ARG A 278 14.21 6.43 7.98
CA ARG A 278 13.70 7.48 7.09
C ARG A 278 14.50 8.75 7.30
N ARG A 279 14.86 9.39 6.20
CA ARG A 279 15.37 10.76 6.26
C ARG A 279 14.21 11.68 6.63
N ALA A 280 14.46 12.60 7.56
CA ALA A 280 13.52 13.69 7.78
C ALA A 280 13.43 14.45 6.45
N THR A 281 12.25 14.46 5.83
CA THR A 281 11.97 15.45 4.80
C THR A 281 12.11 16.80 5.49
N PRO A 282 13.04 17.67 5.07
CA PRO A 282 13.11 19.02 5.61
C PRO A 282 11.71 19.59 5.48
N ALA A 283 11.07 19.91 6.60
CA ALA A 283 9.77 20.56 6.57
C ALA A 283 9.94 21.75 5.63
N GLU A 284 9.29 21.70 4.47
CA GLU A 284 9.41 22.73 3.46
C GLU A 284 9.08 24.04 4.17
N ALA A 285 10.13 24.83 4.42
CA ALA A 285 10.00 26.03 5.23
C ALA A 285 8.86 26.82 4.60
N PRO A 286 7.82 27.23 5.37
CA PRO A 286 6.65 27.87 4.81
C PRO A 286 7.16 28.99 3.93
N SER A 287 6.97 28.83 2.62
CA SER A 287 7.45 29.78 1.63
C SER A 287 6.56 31.00 1.79
N THR A 288 6.90 31.84 2.77
CA THR A 288 6.33 33.17 2.95
C THR A 288 6.54 33.86 1.63
N GLY A 289 5.45 34.07 0.89
CA GLY A 289 5.47 34.64 -0.45
C GLY A 289 6.22 35.97 -0.47
N ALA A 290 7.52 35.91 -0.76
CA ALA A 290 8.27 37.04 -1.22
C ALA A 290 7.94 37.19 -2.70
N VAL A 291 6.99 38.07 -2.98
CA VAL A 291 6.71 38.58 -4.32
C VAL A 291 8.05 38.97 -4.98
N PRO A 292 8.36 38.51 -6.20
CA PRO A 292 9.56 38.96 -6.91
C PRO A 292 9.45 40.47 -7.15
N ARG A 293 10.19 41.28 -6.37
CA ARG A 293 10.44 42.67 -6.74
C ARG A 293 11.46 42.67 -7.86
N GLU A 294 11.03 43.23 -8.98
CA GLU A 294 11.78 43.57 -10.16
C GLU A 294 13.12 44.26 -9.80
N SER A 295 14.17 43.80 -10.46
CA SER A 295 15.56 44.19 -10.28
C SER A 295 15.77 45.68 -10.53
N THR A 296 15.98 46.45 -9.45
CA THR A 296 16.64 47.76 -9.54
C THR A 296 18.09 47.65 -9.09
N GLN A 297 18.94 48.24 -9.94
CA GLN A 297 20.39 48.39 -9.95
C GLN A 297 21.10 48.58 -8.59
N PRO A 298 22.36 48.11 -8.42
CA PRO A 298 23.09 48.23 -7.16
C PRO A 298 23.45 49.70 -6.87
N THR A 299 22.90 50.24 -5.78
CA THR A 299 23.33 51.52 -5.22
C THR A 299 24.35 51.27 -4.10
N GLN A 300 25.41 52.07 -4.12
CA GLN A 300 26.55 52.10 -3.20
C GLN A 300 26.18 52.13 -1.70
N PRO A 301 27.11 51.70 -0.82
CA PRO A 301 26.87 51.57 0.61
C PRO A 301 26.79 52.95 1.28
N THR A 302 25.62 53.25 1.86
CA THR A 302 25.49 54.37 2.80
C THR A 302 25.83 53.89 4.21
N GLN A 303 26.62 54.70 4.91
CA GLN A 303 27.17 54.49 6.24
C GLN A 303 26.13 54.20 7.34
N PRO A 304 26.57 53.65 8.50
CA PRO A 304 25.70 53.12 9.54
C PRO A 304 24.98 54.23 10.31
N ALA A 305 23.65 54.16 10.39
CA ALA A 305 22.87 54.94 11.34
C ALA A 305 22.96 54.35 12.76
N LYS A 306 23.08 55.25 13.74
CA LYS A 306 23.19 55.01 15.18
C LYS A 306 22.07 54.10 15.74
N PRO A 307 22.35 53.33 16.80
CA PRO A 307 21.35 52.51 17.48
C PRO A 307 20.34 53.40 18.24
N THR A 308 19.07 53.28 17.89
CA THR A 308 17.96 53.85 18.68
C THR A 308 17.61 52.89 19.81
N GLN A 309 17.42 53.46 20.99
CA GLN A 309 17.21 52.81 22.28
C GLN A 309 16.01 51.85 22.31
N THR A 310 16.25 50.78 23.08
CA THR A 310 15.33 49.84 23.71
C THR A 310 13.95 50.40 24.08
N THR A 311 12.90 49.78 23.52
CA THR A 311 11.54 49.86 24.09
C THR A 311 11.32 48.66 25.01
N GLN A 312 10.82 48.96 26.19
CA GLN A 312 10.61 48.11 27.36
C GLN A 312 9.51 47.05 27.12
N PRO A 313 9.64 45.79 27.61
CA PRO A 313 8.56 44.82 27.51
C PRO A 313 7.39 45.16 28.44
N ALA A 314 6.17 45.14 27.90
CA ALA A 314 4.94 45.23 28.66
C ALA A 314 4.73 43.97 29.54
N GLN A 315 4.24 44.19 30.76
CA GLN A 315 3.94 43.15 31.75
C GLN A 315 2.89 42.13 31.26
N PRO A 316 2.99 40.86 31.69
CA PRO A 316 1.96 39.86 31.41
C PRO A 316 0.69 40.13 32.23
N THR A 317 -0.45 40.13 31.54
CA THR A 317 -1.78 40.14 32.13
C THR A 317 -2.08 38.79 32.79
N GLN A 318 -2.58 38.81 34.02
CA GLN A 318 -2.99 37.63 34.78
C GLN A 318 -4.14 36.86 34.09
N PRO A 319 -4.16 35.52 34.17
CA PRO A 319 -5.31 34.74 33.73
C PRO A 319 -6.44 34.82 34.76
N ASN A 320 -7.60 35.27 34.28
CA ASN A 320 -8.84 35.30 35.03
C ASN A 320 -9.38 33.87 35.20
N GLN A 321 -9.75 33.51 36.43
CA GLN A 321 -10.30 32.21 36.79
C GLN A 321 -11.78 32.08 36.41
N THR A 322 -12.23 30.81 36.47
CA THR A 322 -13.61 30.32 36.64
C THR A 322 -14.57 30.38 35.45
N THR A 323 -14.87 29.20 34.89
CA THR A 323 -16.27 28.86 34.60
C THR A 323 -16.51 27.37 34.81
N GLN A 324 -17.69 27.11 35.37
CA GLN A 324 -18.13 25.93 36.10
C GLN A 324 -18.36 24.70 35.21
N THR A 325 -18.08 23.55 35.82
CA THR A 325 -18.55 22.22 35.45
C THR A 325 -20.07 22.19 35.30
N THR A 326 -20.56 21.88 34.09
CA THR A 326 -21.96 21.46 33.89
C THR A 326 -22.01 19.94 33.98
N GLN A 327 -22.78 19.46 34.95
CA GLN A 327 -23.03 18.07 35.30
C GLN A 327 -24.00 17.42 34.29
N PRO A 328 -23.67 16.31 33.62
CA PRO A 328 -24.66 15.56 32.83
C PRO A 328 -25.54 14.72 33.75
N ALA A 329 -26.86 14.86 33.56
CA ALA A 329 -27.89 14.11 34.26
C ALA A 329 -27.80 12.59 34.03
N ARG A 330 -28.05 11.84 35.11
CA ARG A 330 -28.29 10.39 35.09
C ARG A 330 -29.51 10.05 34.24
N PRO A 331 -29.44 9.06 33.34
CA PRO A 331 -30.62 8.34 32.89
C PRO A 331 -30.96 7.23 33.89
N THR A 332 -32.09 7.41 34.56
CA THR A 332 -32.82 6.36 35.27
C THR A 332 -33.49 5.47 34.24
N GLY A 333 -33.15 4.18 34.20
CA GLY A 333 -33.69 3.25 33.21
C GLY A 333 -33.59 1.80 33.61
N ARG A 334 -34.33 1.42 34.66
CA ARG A 334 -34.67 0.03 35.00
C ARG A 334 -35.74 -0.46 34.03
N ALA A 335 -35.45 -1.48 33.23
CA ALA A 335 -36.44 -2.39 32.67
C ALA A 335 -35.74 -3.75 32.48
N SER A 336 -35.94 -4.67 33.41
CA SER A 336 -36.95 -5.74 33.36
C SER A 336 -36.47 -6.94 32.53
N SER A 337 -35.91 -7.91 33.25
CA SER A 337 -35.57 -9.24 32.75
C SER A 337 -36.85 -10.01 32.41
N ALA A 338 -37.13 -10.18 31.11
CA ALA A 338 -38.11 -11.14 30.64
C ALA A 338 -37.41 -12.45 30.23
N ARG A 339 -37.58 -13.44 31.11
CA ARG A 339 -37.40 -14.88 30.89
C ARG A 339 -38.25 -15.35 29.71
N PRO A 340 -37.73 -16.14 28.75
CA PRO A 340 -38.57 -17.01 27.95
C PRO A 340 -38.57 -18.42 28.55
N ALA A 341 -39.77 -18.87 28.87
CA ALA A 341 -40.07 -20.25 29.20
C ALA A 341 -40.07 -21.13 27.94
N ASN A 342 -39.90 -22.41 28.21
CA ASN A 342 -39.93 -23.55 27.33
C ASN A 342 -41.24 -23.71 26.52
N ALA A 343 -41.08 -24.40 25.39
CA ALA A 343 -42.05 -25.28 24.72
C ALA A 343 -43.31 -24.67 24.03
N ALA A 344 -43.33 -24.77 22.70
CA ALA A 344 -44.49 -25.31 21.98
C ALA A 344 -44.08 -25.78 20.57
N ARG A 345 -44.40 -27.04 20.30
CA ARG A 345 -44.36 -27.74 19.02
C ARG A 345 -45.59 -27.32 18.20
N PRO A 346 -45.47 -27.05 16.89
CA PRO A 346 -46.58 -27.21 15.97
C PRO A 346 -46.28 -28.28 14.92
N THR A 347 -47.13 -29.29 14.92
CA THR A 347 -47.44 -30.19 13.82
C THR A 347 -47.95 -29.43 12.59
N GLY A 348 -47.50 -29.88 11.42
CA GLY A 348 -48.36 -29.99 10.21
C GLY A 348 -48.65 -28.71 9.45
N GLY A 349 -47.97 -28.52 8.32
CA GLY A 349 -48.33 -27.53 7.31
C GLY A 349 -47.35 -27.53 6.15
N ALA A 350 -47.62 -28.34 5.14
CA ALA A 350 -46.84 -28.42 3.91
C ALA A 350 -46.87 -27.08 3.14
N PRO A 351 -45.73 -26.54 2.69
CA PRO A 351 -45.72 -25.49 1.68
C PRO A 351 -45.60 -26.09 0.28
N ARG A 352 -46.43 -25.55 -0.61
CA ARG A 352 -46.47 -25.80 -2.04
C ARG A 352 -45.09 -25.68 -2.67
N ARG A 353 -44.76 -26.67 -3.51
CA ARG A 353 -43.60 -26.70 -4.40
C ARG A 353 -43.68 -25.52 -5.37
N HIS A 354 -42.77 -24.56 -5.26
CA HIS A 354 -42.36 -23.76 -6.40
C HIS A 354 -41.29 -24.55 -7.16
N ALA A 355 -41.54 -24.78 -8.45
CA ALA A 355 -40.61 -25.43 -9.36
C ALA A 355 -39.36 -24.56 -9.49
N VAL A 356 -38.28 -24.98 -8.83
CA VAL A 356 -36.92 -24.49 -9.08
C VAL A 356 -36.50 -25.05 -10.43
N GLY A 357 -36.25 -24.16 -11.40
CA GLY A 357 -35.65 -24.52 -12.67
C GLY A 357 -34.34 -25.25 -12.42
N ARG A 358 -34.21 -26.46 -12.95
CA ARG A 358 -32.96 -27.23 -12.93
C ARG A 358 -31.85 -26.38 -13.57
N ALA A 359 -30.86 -25.99 -12.78
CA ALA A 359 -29.62 -25.45 -13.32
C ALA A 359 -28.86 -26.60 -14.00
N THR A 360 -28.84 -26.59 -15.33
CA THR A 360 -28.06 -27.54 -16.13
C THR A 360 -26.59 -27.17 -15.99
N ALA A 361 -25.81 -28.02 -15.32
CA ALA A 361 -24.36 -27.86 -15.27
C ALA A 361 -23.78 -28.22 -16.64
N LEU A 362 -23.13 -27.25 -17.28
CA LEU A 362 -22.33 -27.44 -18.50
C LEU A 362 -20.89 -27.72 -18.08
N THR A 363 -20.44 -28.94 -18.31
CA THR A 363 -19.04 -29.32 -18.08
C THR A 363 -18.29 -29.19 -19.40
N LEU A 364 -17.27 -28.34 -19.42
CA LEU A 364 -16.33 -28.24 -20.53
C LEU A 364 -15.30 -29.37 -20.41
N VAL A 365 -15.29 -30.29 -21.37
CA VAL A 365 -14.31 -31.38 -21.42
C VAL A 365 -13.33 -31.09 -22.56
N VAL A 366 -12.05 -30.99 -22.21
CA VAL A 366 -10.96 -30.86 -23.18
C VAL A 366 -10.34 -32.24 -23.40
N THR A 367 -10.49 -32.77 -24.61
CA THR A 367 -9.96 -34.07 -24.99
C THR A 367 -8.44 -34.00 -25.22
N ARG A 368 -7.74 -35.14 -25.16
CA ARG A 368 -6.30 -35.23 -25.48
C ARG A 368 -5.94 -34.75 -26.89
N SER A 369 -6.90 -34.67 -27.80
CA SER A 369 -6.71 -34.11 -29.16
C SER A 369 -6.96 -32.60 -29.23
N GLY A 370 -7.13 -31.90 -28.11
CA GLY A 370 -7.39 -30.46 -28.06
C GLY A 370 -8.80 -30.04 -28.50
N ARG A 371 -9.72 -31.00 -28.71
CA ARG A 371 -11.12 -30.68 -29.02
C ARG A 371 -11.88 -30.40 -27.73
N MET A 372 -12.56 -29.25 -27.70
CA MET A 372 -13.46 -28.82 -26.63
C MET A 372 -14.87 -29.32 -26.92
N CYS A 373 -15.46 -30.05 -25.99
CA CYS A 373 -16.84 -30.51 -26.07
C CYS A 373 -17.62 -30.05 -24.83
N PHE A 374 -18.85 -29.62 -25.04
CA PHE A 374 -19.78 -29.28 -23.96
C PHE A 374 -20.66 -30.50 -23.67
N GLN A 375 -20.56 -31.02 -22.45
CA GLN A 375 -21.42 -32.11 -22.01
C GLN A 375 -22.42 -31.56 -20.99
N THR A 376 -23.70 -31.75 -21.26
CA THR A 376 -24.78 -31.45 -20.32
C THR A 376 -25.03 -32.70 -19.49
N SER A 377 -24.90 -32.60 -18.17
CA SER A 377 -25.26 -33.69 -17.27
C SER A 377 -26.74 -33.53 -16.92
N GLY A 378 -27.58 -34.43 -17.45
CA GLY A 378 -29.03 -34.46 -17.22
C GLY A 378 -29.44 -35.41 -16.09
#